data_AF-A0A941BFT8-F1
#
_entry.id   AF-A0A941BFT8-F1
#
_cell.length_a   1.000
_cell.length_b   1.000
_cell.length_c   1.000
_cell.angle_alpha   90.00
_cell.angle_beta   90.00
_cell.angle_gamma   90.00
#
_symmetry.space_group_name_H-M   'P 1'
#
loop_
_entity.id
_entity.type
_entity.pdbx_description
1 polymer ?
#
loop_
_entity_poly.entity_id
_entity_poly.type
_entity_poly.pdbx_seq_one_letter_code
_entity_poly.pdbx_strand_id
1 'polypeptide(L)'
;MTAPQKLQDDLSVLLDALLAELMGMSDEQVLDGDGPAAIQARGLTLLSAAKQEAAKRRLAAAKAGLAGARALSRIRGSGSVSATEAKAFLREAANTGRYTMAARQLDELSDQAALALYSKFVRLGVVPPGAGDDSR
;
A
#
# COMPACT_ATOMS: atom_id res chain seq x y z
N MET A 1 -45.48 53.92 10.01
CA MET A 1 -45.35 52.44 9.96
C MET A 1 -44.13 52.11 10.78
N THR A 2 -44.31 51.74 12.05
CA THR A 2 -43.18 51.60 12.97
C THR A 2 -43.46 50.43 13.90
N ALA A 3 -42.79 49.31 13.64
CA ALA A 3 -42.36 48.28 14.60
C ALA A 3 -41.99 47.01 13.82
N PRO A 4 -40.72 46.59 13.89
CA PRO A 4 -40.43 45.34 14.59
C PRO A 4 -39.20 45.39 15.52
N GLN A 5 -38.69 46.58 15.84
CA GLN A 5 -37.42 46.75 16.59
C GLN A 5 -37.35 45.98 17.91
N LYS A 6 -38.42 45.98 18.71
CA LYS A 6 -38.42 45.31 20.02
C LYS A 6 -38.18 43.79 19.95
N LEU A 7 -38.73 43.12 18.94
CA LEU A 7 -38.53 41.67 18.72
C LEU A 7 -37.09 41.34 18.29
N GLN A 8 -36.45 42.25 17.54
CA GLN A 8 -35.05 42.10 17.12
C GLN A 8 -34.11 42.32 18.31
N ASP A 9 -34.42 43.27 19.18
CA ASP A 9 -33.66 43.53 20.40
C ASP A 9 -33.80 42.36 21.39
N ASP A 10 -35.00 41.83 21.61
CA ASP A 10 -35.24 40.68 22.50
C ASP A 10 -34.52 39.41 22.00
N LEU A 11 -34.50 39.17 20.69
CA LEU A 11 -33.75 38.06 20.09
C LEU A 11 -32.23 38.25 20.26
N SER A 12 -31.73 39.47 20.10
CA SER A 12 -30.31 39.77 20.27
C SER A 12 -29.87 39.53 21.72
N VAL A 13 -30.67 39.97 22.69
CA VAL A 13 -30.43 39.71 24.12
C VAL A 13 -30.44 38.22 24.43
N LEU A 14 -31.37 37.44 23.86
CA LEU A 14 -31.39 35.99 24.01
C LEU A 14 -30.11 35.33 23.46
N LEU A 15 -29.68 35.74 22.27
CA LEU A 15 -28.48 35.19 21.63
C LEU A 15 -27.21 35.55 22.40
N ASP A 16 -27.11 36.78 22.90
CA ASP A 16 -25.99 37.22 23.73
C ASP A 16 -25.95 36.46 25.06
N ALA A 17 -27.10 36.22 25.70
CA ALA A 17 -27.19 35.44 26.92
C ALA A 17 -26.81 33.96 26.70
N LEU A 18 -27.28 33.36 25.61
CA LEU A 18 -26.94 31.98 25.25
C LEU A 18 -25.45 31.84 24.91
N LEU A 19 -24.87 32.82 24.20
CA LEU A 19 -23.45 32.84 23.89
C LEU A 19 -22.61 32.99 25.17
N ALA A 20 -23.02 33.86 26.08
CA ALA A 20 -22.35 34.05 27.37
C ALA A 20 -22.41 32.78 28.23
N GLU A 21 -23.54 32.07 28.21
CA GLU A 21 -23.69 30.78 28.89
C GLU A 21 -22.76 29.73 28.29
N LEU A 22 -22.75 29.56 26.96
CA LEU A 22 -21.86 28.63 26.25
C LEU A 22 -20.38 28.94 26.49
N MET A 23 -19.99 30.22 26.48
CA MET A 23 -18.62 30.64 26.78
C MET A 23 -18.24 30.47 28.25
N GLY A 24 -19.22 30.47 29.14
CA GLY A 24 -19.03 30.29 30.59
C GLY A 24 -19.05 28.84 31.05
N MET A 25 -19.42 27.88 30.19
CA MET A 25 -19.40 26.46 30.54
C MET A 25 -17.97 26.01 30.84
N SER A 26 -17.78 25.30 31.96
CA SER A 26 -16.50 24.68 32.27
C SER A 26 -16.26 23.47 31.37
N ASP A 27 -14.99 23.07 31.17
CA ASP A 27 -14.66 21.87 30.41
C ASP A 27 -15.41 20.64 30.93
N GLU A 28 -15.62 20.53 32.24
CA GLU A 28 -16.41 19.45 32.84
C GLU A 28 -17.88 19.50 32.40
N GLN A 29 -18.49 20.69 32.31
CA GLN A 29 -19.87 20.84 31.84
C GLN A 29 -19.99 20.56 30.33
N VAL A 30 -18.98 20.95 29.55
CA VAL A 30 -18.88 20.62 28.12
C VAL A 30 -18.71 19.11 27.90
N LEU A 31 -18.04 18.43 28.83
CA LEU A 31 -17.80 16.99 28.80
C LEU A 31 -18.86 16.18 29.56
N ASP A 32 -20.04 16.75 29.87
CA ASP A 32 -21.13 16.11 30.62
C ASP A 32 -20.72 15.51 31.98
N GLY A 33 -19.69 16.08 32.62
CA GLY A 33 -19.10 15.61 33.87
C GLY A 33 -18.10 14.46 33.70
N ASP A 34 -17.86 13.98 32.48
CA ASP A 34 -16.78 13.03 32.22
C ASP A 34 -15.42 13.74 32.31
N GLY A 35 -14.49 13.16 33.05
CA GLY A 35 -13.13 13.70 33.15
C GLY A 35 -12.43 13.71 31.78
N PRO A 36 -11.68 14.76 31.43
CA PRO A 36 -11.03 14.89 30.11
C PRO A 36 -10.11 13.71 29.78
N ALA A 37 -9.46 13.14 30.80
CA ALA A 37 -8.63 11.94 30.65
C ALA A 37 -9.43 10.70 30.19
N ALA A 38 -10.68 10.55 30.64
CA ALA A 38 -11.53 9.42 30.26
C ALA A 38 -11.99 9.54 28.80
N ILE A 39 -12.37 10.74 28.37
CA ILE A 39 -12.73 11.03 26.97
C ILE A 39 -11.53 10.82 26.04
N GLN A 40 -10.35 11.31 26.45
CA GLN A 40 -9.11 11.09 25.70
C GLN A 40 -8.77 9.60 25.58
N ALA A 41 -8.87 8.83 26.67
CA ALA A 41 -8.62 7.40 26.66
C ALA A 41 -9.58 6.66 25.72
N ARG A 42 -10.88 7.01 25.74
CA ARG A 42 -11.88 6.47 24.79
C ARG A 42 -11.56 6.83 23.34
N GLY A 43 -11.12 8.05 23.08
CA GLY A 43 -10.70 8.47 21.74
C GLY A 43 -9.49 7.68 21.23
N LEU A 44 -8.49 7.49 22.08
CA LEU A 44 -7.29 6.73 21.73
C LEU A 44 -7.57 5.24 21.49
N THR A 45 -8.47 4.62 22.27
CA THR A 45 -8.85 3.22 22.05
C THR A 45 -9.56 3.05 20.71
N LEU A 46 -10.53 3.90 20.40
CA LEU A 46 -11.20 3.93 19.09
C LEU A 46 -10.22 4.12 17.93
N LEU A 47 -9.30 5.09 18.05
CA LEU A 47 -8.29 5.35 17.03
C LEU A 47 -7.37 4.13 16.82
N SER A 48 -6.97 3.48 17.91
CA SER A 48 -6.10 2.30 17.86
C SER A 48 -6.79 1.12 17.16
N ALA A 49 -8.07 0.87 17.46
CA ALA A 49 -8.86 -0.17 16.83
C ALA A 49 -9.05 0.09 15.33
N ALA A 50 -9.36 1.34 14.96
CA ALA A 50 -9.48 1.73 13.55
C ALA A 50 -8.16 1.54 12.77
N LYS A 51 -7.03 1.90 13.37
CA LYS A 51 -5.70 1.69 12.76
C LYS A 51 -5.40 0.21 12.53
N GLN A 52 -5.71 -0.64 13.52
CA GLN A 52 -5.52 -2.10 13.39
C GLN A 52 -6.38 -2.68 12.28
N GLU A 53 -7.63 -2.27 12.19
CA GLU A 53 -8.55 -2.76 11.14
C GLU A 53 -8.11 -2.30 9.75
N ALA A 54 -7.70 -1.05 9.60
CA ALA A 54 -7.12 -0.55 8.34
C ALA A 54 -5.86 -1.33 7.94
N ALA A 55 -4.98 -1.64 8.90
CA ALA A 55 -3.79 -2.45 8.65
C ALA A 55 -4.13 -3.87 8.20
N LYS A 56 -5.11 -4.52 8.85
CA LYS A 56 -5.62 -5.85 8.45
C LYS A 56 -6.13 -5.84 7.01
N ARG A 57 -6.93 -4.83 6.64
CA ARG A 57 -7.46 -4.69 5.27
C ARG A 57 -6.36 -4.50 4.23
N ARG A 58 -5.37 -3.64 4.51
CA ARG A 58 -4.21 -3.45 3.64
C ARG A 58 -3.43 -4.75 3.44
N LEU A 59 -3.20 -5.49 4.52
CA LEU A 59 -2.50 -6.77 4.48
C LEU A 59 -3.30 -7.82 3.69
N ALA A 60 -4.62 -7.89 3.89
CA ALA A 60 -5.49 -8.78 3.12
C ALA A 60 -5.46 -8.46 1.61
N ALA A 61 -5.54 -7.17 1.25
CA ALA A 61 -5.43 -6.72 -0.14
C ALA A 61 -4.07 -7.08 -0.75
N ALA A 62 -2.98 -6.85 -0.02
CA ALA A 62 -1.63 -7.23 -0.46
C ALA A 62 -1.48 -8.75 -0.66
N LYS A 63 -2.04 -9.56 0.24
CA LYS A 63 -2.06 -11.03 0.10
C LYS A 63 -2.85 -11.46 -1.14
N ALA A 64 -4.00 -10.85 -1.39
CA ALA A 64 -4.79 -11.12 -2.59
C ALA A 64 -4.03 -10.74 -3.86
N GLY A 65 -3.38 -9.58 -3.88
CA GLY A 65 -2.51 -9.14 -4.98
C GLY A 65 -1.34 -10.10 -5.24
N LEU A 66 -0.66 -10.56 -4.18
CA LEU A 66 0.40 -11.56 -4.30
C LEU A 66 -0.12 -12.91 -4.83
N ALA A 67 -1.28 -13.36 -4.35
CA ALA A 67 -1.91 -14.59 -4.84
C ALA A 67 -2.26 -14.48 -6.33
N GLY A 68 -2.82 -13.35 -6.76
CA GLY A 68 -3.09 -13.05 -8.16
C GLY A 68 -1.82 -13.02 -9.01
N ALA A 69 -0.77 -12.34 -8.55
CA ALA A 69 0.53 -12.30 -9.24
C ALA A 69 1.17 -13.70 -9.38
N ARG A 70 1.04 -14.55 -8.34
CA ARG A 70 1.50 -15.95 -8.38
C ARG A 70 0.65 -16.81 -9.32
N ALA A 71 -0.66 -16.59 -9.39
CA ALA A 71 -1.54 -17.28 -10.34
C ALA A 71 -1.19 -16.89 -11.79
N LEU A 72 -1.01 -15.59 -12.06
CA LEU A 72 -0.57 -15.10 -13.37
C LEU A 72 0.83 -15.62 -13.76
N SER A 73 1.75 -15.74 -12.79
CA SER A 73 3.06 -16.32 -13.03
C SER A 73 2.99 -17.83 -13.33
N ARG A 74 2.06 -18.56 -12.72
CA ARG A 74 1.78 -19.97 -13.04
C ARG A 74 1.19 -20.14 -14.44
N ILE A 75 0.29 -19.24 -14.83
CA ILE A 75 -0.34 -19.26 -16.17
C ILE A 75 0.67 -18.88 -17.27
N ARG A 76 1.58 -17.93 -16.99
CA ARG A 76 2.67 -17.56 -17.93
C ARG A 76 3.86 -18.53 -17.93
N GLY A 77 3.87 -19.51 -17.04
CA GLY A 77 4.94 -20.49 -16.88
C GLY A 77 4.68 -21.79 -17.62
N SER A 78 4.54 -21.76 -18.95
CA SER A 78 4.64 -22.97 -19.79
C SER A 78 5.45 -22.79 -21.07
N GLY A 79 6.30 -21.77 -21.15
CA GLY A 79 7.49 -21.85 -22.01
C GLY A 79 8.60 -22.46 -21.17
N SER A 80 8.68 -23.79 -21.10
CA SER A 80 9.65 -24.50 -20.27
C SER A 80 11.05 -24.37 -20.85
N VAL A 81 11.72 -23.25 -20.59
CA VAL A 81 13.15 -23.09 -20.90
C VAL A 81 13.92 -24.10 -20.07
N SER A 82 14.72 -24.92 -20.73
CA SER A 82 15.53 -25.93 -20.06
C SER A 82 16.62 -25.27 -19.21
N ALA A 83 17.06 -25.93 -18.14
CA ALA A 83 18.16 -25.42 -17.32
C ALA A 83 19.45 -25.19 -18.16
N THR A 84 19.62 -25.99 -19.20
CA THR A 84 20.70 -25.86 -20.19
C THR A 84 20.59 -24.60 -21.04
N GLU A 85 19.41 -24.27 -21.56
CA GLU A 85 19.17 -23.02 -22.31
C GLU A 85 19.35 -21.79 -21.43
N ALA A 86 18.87 -21.85 -20.19
CA ALA A 86 19.03 -20.77 -19.22
C ALA A 86 20.52 -20.49 -18.93
N LYS A 87 21.34 -21.53 -18.74
CA LYS A 87 22.78 -21.39 -18.53
C LYS A 87 23.51 -20.88 -19.78
N ALA A 88 23.13 -21.33 -20.97
CA ALA A 88 23.69 -20.85 -22.23
C ALA A 88 23.43 -19.34 -22.41
N PHE A 89 22.19 -18.90 -22.20
CA PHE A 89 21.83 -17.49 -22.25
C PHE A 89 22.62 -16.65 -21.25
N LEU A 90 22.76 -17.11 -20.00
CA LEU A 90 23.51 -16.37 -18.98
C LEU A 90 24.99 -16.25 -19.34
N ARG A 91 25.60 -17.26 -19.98
CA ARG A 91 26.98 -17.20 -20.48
C ARG A 91 27.13 -16.16 -21.59
N GLU A 92 26.19 -16.12 -22.53
CA GLU A 92 26.17 -15.12 -23.60
C GLU A 92 25.95 -13.69 -23.06
N ALA A 93 25.05 -13.54 -22.09
CA ALA A 93 24.78 -12.27 -21.41
C ALA A 93 25.99 -11.76 -20.60
N ALA A 94 26.76 -12.67 -19.97
CA ALA A 94 28.00 -12.32 -19.27
C ALA A 94 29.10 -11.86 -20.24
N ASN A 95 29.13 -12.41 -21.45
CA ASN A 95 30.16 -12.11 -22.46
C ASN A 95 29.85 -10.87 -23.31
N THR A 96 28.62 -10.35 -23.30
CA THR A 96 28.20 -9.19 -24.10
C THR A 96 28.52 -7.84 -23.45
N GLY A 97 29.13 -7.82 -22.26
CA GLY A 97 29.60 -6.61 -21.57
C GLY A 97 28.50 -5.66 -21.06
N ARG A 98 27.23 -5.93 -21.38
CA ARG A 98 26.06 -5.19 -20.89
C ARG A 98 25.73 -5.50 -19.44
N TYR A 99 26.17 -6.66 -18.95
CA TYR A 99 25.94 -7.14 -17.60
C TYR A 99 27.24 -7.69 -17.03
N THR A 100 27.67 -7.18 -15.88
CA THR A 100 28.86 -7.69 -15.19
C THR A 100 28.46 -8.91 -14.35
N MET A 101 28.72 -10.11 -14.87
CA MET A 101 28.65 -11.35 -14.10
C MET A 101 30.05 -11.95 -13.97
N ALA A 102 30.43 -12.33 -12.75
CA ALA A 102 31.67 -13.05 -12.54
C ALA A 102 31.53 -14.48 -13.11
N ALA A 103 32.36 -14.83 -14.08
CA ALA A 103 32.31 -16.13 -14.77
C ALA A 103 32.30 -17.33 -13.79
N ARG A 104 33.04 -17.22 -12.67
CA ARG A 104 33.06 -18.25 -11.61
C ARG A 104 31.70 -18.55 -10.99
N GLN A 105 30.82 -17.54 -10.90
CA GLN A 105 29.49 -17.76 -10.31
C GLN A 105 28.53 -18.52 -11.23
N LEU A 106 28.75 -18.52 -12.56
CA LEU A 106 27.92 -19.30 -13.49
C LEU A 106 28.19 -20.80 -13.44
N ASP A 107 29.44 -21.21 -13.24
CA ASP A 107 29.79 -22.63 -13.21
C ASP A 107 29.42 -23.28 -11.86
N GLU A 108 29.27 -22.47 -10.80
CA GLU A 108 28.79 -22.89 -9.47
C GLU A 108 27.26 -22.83 -9.31
N LEU A 109 26.54 -22.35 -10.34
CA LEU A 109 25.09 -22.13 -10.30
C LEU A 109 24.30 -23.45 -10.49
N SER A 110 23.48 -23.78 -9.49
CA SER A 110 22.52 -24.90 -9.58
C SER A 110 21.45 -24.62 -10.64
N ASP A 111 20.85 -25.68 -11.19
CA ASP A 111 19.86 -25.57 -12.28
C ASP A 111 18.66 -24.69 -11.90
N GLN A 112 18.17 -24.80 -10.66
CA GLN A 112 17.11 -23.92 -10.15
C GLN A 112 17.54 -22.46 -10.07
N ALA A 113 18.76 -22.20 -9.60
CA ALA A 113 19.25 -20.85 -9.45
C ALA A 113 19.53 -20.20 -10.82
N ALA A 114 19.96 -20.98 -11.82
CA ALA A 114 20.09 -20.54 -13.21
C ALA A 114 18.73 -20.13 -13.81
N LEU A 115 17.69 -20.95 -13.63
CA LEU A 115 16.33 -20.63 -14.08
C LEU A 115 15.76 -19.40 -13.37
N ALA A 116 16.00 -19.26 -12.07
CA ALA A 116 15.57 -18.10 -11.30
C ALA A 116 16.25 -16.82 -11.81
N LEU A 117 17.55 -16.87 -12.09
CA LEU A 117 18.30 -15.74 -12.63
C LEU A 117 17.83 -15.40 -14.05
N TYR A 118 17.70 -16.39 -14.93
CA TYR A 118 17.13 -16.24 -16.28
C TYR A 118 15.77 -15.52 -16.24
N SER A 119 14.86 -15.95 -15.36
CA SER A 119 13.54 -15.33 -15.22
C SER A 119 13.59 -13.85 -14.81
N LYS A 120 14.62 -13.44 -14.05
CA LYS A 120 14.83 -12.03 -13.69
C LYS A 120 15.29 -11.23 -14.91
N PHE A 121 16.19 -11.77 -15.73
CA PHE A 121 16.62 -11.11 -16.97
C PHE A 121 15.46 -10.90 -17.94
N VAL A 122 14.61 -11.92 -18.13
CA VAL A 122 13.41 -11.79 -18.99
C VAL A 122 12.44 -10.73 -18.43
N ARG A 123 12.23 -10.68 -17.11
CA ARG A 123 11.39 -9.63 -16.48
C ARG A 123 11.95 -8.22 -16.62
N LEU A 124 13.28 -8.09 -16.72
CA LEU A 124 13.96 -6.82 -16.96
C LEU A 124 13.93 -6.42 -18.45
N GLY A 125 13.24 -7.18 -19.30
CA GLY A 125 13.07 -6.89 -20.72
C GLY A 125 14.25 -7.35 -21.59
N VAL A 126 15.12 -8.21 -21.08
CA VAL A 126 16.22 -8.78 -21.86
C VAL A 126 15.66 -9.90 -22.74
N VAL A 127 15.73 -9.71 -24.06
CA VAL A 127 15.23 -10.67 -25.05
C VAL A 127 16.19 -11.86 -25.10
N PRO A 128 15.74 -13.07 -24.73
CA PRO A 128 16.56 -14.26 -24.89
C PRO A 128 16.60 -14.68 -26.37
N PRO A 129 17.72 -15.26 -26.84
CA PRO A 129 17.81 -15.81 -28.18
C PRO A 129 16.79 -16.93 -28.32
N GLY A 130 15.92 -16.82 -29.33
CA GLY A 130 14.81 -17.76 -29.59
C GLY A 130 13.41 -17.26 -29.24
N ALA A 131 13.25 -16.12 -28.54
CA ALA A 131 11.92 -15.53 -28.29
C ALA A 131 11.41 -14.63 -29.44
N GLY A 132 12.12 -14.60 -30.57
CA GLY A 132 11.92 -13.66 -31.67
C GLY A 132 11.55 -14.28 -33.01
N ASP A 133 11.03 -15.52 -33.05
CA ASP A 133 10.58 -16.10 -34.32
C ASP A 133 9.36 -17.02 -34.11
N ASP A 134 8.21 -16.40 -33.83
CA ASP A 134 6.90 -17.02 -34.02
C ASP A 134 5.90 -15.91 -34.43
N SER A 135 6.20 -15.27 -35.55
CA SER A 135 5.28 -14.37 -36.26
C SER A 135 5.66 -14.32 -37.74
N ARG A 136 5.26 -15.35 -38.48
CA ARG A 136 4.97 -15.26 -39.92
C ARG A 136 3.66 -15.96 -40.21
#